data_AF-A0A180FP20-F1
#
_entry.id   AF-A0A180FP20-F1
#
_cell.length_a   1.000
_cell.length_b   1.000
_cell.length_c   1.000
_cell.angle_alpha   90.00
_cell.angle_beta   90.00
_cell.angle_gamma   90.00
#
_symmetry.space_group_name_H-M   'P 1'
#
loop_
_entity.id
_entity.type
_entity.pdbx_description
1 polymer ?
#
loop_
_entity_poly.entity_id
_entity_poly.type
_entity_poly.pdbx_seq_one_letter_code
_entity_poly.pdbx_strand_id
1 'polypeptide(L)' 'METIQLHLDKRQFINLFRSMNESDKLEIYKELKLNLSPNRFDSLLQSLKTDSLSLDDITKEVEEVRKERYEKGKQNL' A
#
# COMPACT_ATOMS: atom_id res chain seq x y z
N MET A 1 -35.75 21.01 10.69
CA MET A 1 -34.91 21.37 9.53
C MET A 1 -35.08 20.26 8.52
N GLU A 2 -35.62 20.56 7.35
CA GLU A 2 -35.76 19.57 6.28
C GLU A 2 -34.38 19.24 5.73
N THR A 3 -33.98 17.97 5.86
CA THR A 3 -32.72 17.47 5.31
C THR A 3 -32.90 17.24 3.80
N ILE A 4 -32.35 18.14 3.00
CA ILE A 4 -32.29 17.97 1.55
C ILE A 4 -31.21 16.93 1.24
N GLN A 5 -31.62 15.76 0.77
CA GLN A 5 -30.70 14.75 0.25
C GLN A 5 -30.21 15.19 -1.14
N LEU A 6 -28.99 15.74 -1.18
CA LEU A 6 -28.36 16.16 -2.42
C LEU A 6 -27.64 14.96 -3.05
N HIS A 7 -28.23 14.38 -4.10
CA HIS A 7 -27.52 13.41 -4.93
C HIS A 7 -26.60 14.14 -5.91
N LEU A 8 -25.31 14.23 -5.55
CA LEU A 8 -24.26 14.78 -6.40
C LEU A 8 -23.53 13.68 -7.15
N ASP A 9 -23.47 13.79 -8.47
CA ASP A 9 -22.56 12.99 -9.26
C ASP A 9 -21.11 13.53 -9.21
N LYS A 10 -20.15 12.73 -9.67
CA LYS A 10 -18.73 13.09 -9.68
C LYS A 10 -18.45 14.41 -10.41
N ARG A 11 -19.14 14.68 -11.52
CA ARG A 11 -18.91 15.88 -12.35
C ARG A 11 -19.43 17.12 -11.63
N GLN A 12 -20.62 17.02 -11.04
CA GLN A 12 -21.24 18.07 -10.24
C GLN A 12 -20.37 18.42 -9.03
N PHE A 13 -19.85 17.42 -8.33
CA PHE A 13 -18.90 17.64 -7.22
C PHE A 13 -17.64 18.37 -7.67
N ILE A 14 -17.03 17.96 -8.79
CA ILE A 14 -15.82 18.62 -9.31
C ILE A 14 -16.11 20.07 -9.71
N ASN A 15 -17.27 20.35 -10.29
CA ASN A 15 -17.65 21.71 -10.67
C ASN A 15 -17.85 22.59 -9.43
N LEU A 16 -18.51 22.08 -8.39
CA LEU A 16 -18.64 22.77 -7.10
C LEU A 16 -17.27 23.04 -6.48
N PHE A 17 -16.40 22.03 -6.44
CA PHE A 17 -15.04 22.16 -5.94
C PHE A 17 -14.26 23.25 -6.69
N ARG A 18 -14.41 23.35 -8.02
CA ARG A 18 -13.75 24.40 -8.81
C ARG A 18 -14.23 25.80 -8.47
N SER A 19 -15.52 25.96 -8.16
CA SER A 19 -16.12 27.26 -7.79
C SER A 19 -15.81 27.72 -6.36
N MET A 20 -15.27 26.84 -5.50
CA MET A 20 -14.92 27.20 -4.12
C MET A 20 -13.73 28.17 -4.06
N ASN A 21 -13.64 28.90 -2.95
CA ASN A 21 -12.47 29.72 -2.62
C ASN A 21 -11.24 28.82 -2.35
N GLU A 22 -10.07 29.44 -2.20
CA GLU A 22 -8.82 28.68 -2.03
C GLU A 22 -8.71 28.00 -0.65
N SER A 23 -9.26 28.62 0.40
CA SER A 23 -9.25 28.05 1.77
C SER A 23 -10.02 26.74 1.85
N ASP A 24 -11.22 26.70 1.28
CA ASP A 24 -12.12 25.55 1.35
C ASP A 24 -11.58 24.41 0.47
N LYS A 25 -10.99 24.75 -0.68
CA LYS A 25 -10.26 23.78 -1.52
C LYS A 25 -9.12 23.12 -0.76
N LEU A 26 -8.37 23.90 0.01
CA LEU A 26 -7.20 23.42 0.75
C LEU A 26 -7.61 22.54 1.94
N GLU A 27 -8.72 22.86 2.60
CA GLU A 27 -9.33 22.02 3.64
C GLU A 27 -9.80 20.68 3.08
N ILE A 28 -10.59 20.69 2.00
CA ILE A 28 -11.03 19.47 1.31
C ILE A 28 -9.83 18.63 0.87
N TYR A 29 -8.77 19.26 0.34
CA TYR A 29 -7.55 18.55 -0.03
C TYR A 29 -6.89 17.85 1.17
N LYS A 30 -6.81 18.51 2.34
CA LYS A 30 -6.24 17.90 3.55
C LYS A 30 -7.05 16.69 4.00
N GLU A 31 -8.38 16.81 4.05
CA GLU A 31 -9.29 15.72 4.41
C GLU A 31 -9.18 14.55 3.43
N LEU A 32 -9.18 14.82 2.11
CA LEU A 32 -8.98 13.80 1.10
C LEU A 32 -7.59 13.16 1.23
N LYS A 33 -6.55 13.93 1.52
CA LYS A 33 -5.18 13.42 1.69
C LYS A 33 -5.07 12.47 2.88
N LEU A 34 -5.75 12.77 3.99
CA LEU A 34 -5.82 11.89 5.16
C LEU A 34 -6.54 10.58 4.82
N ASN A 35 -7.72 10.68 4.20
CA ASN A 35 -8.55 9.52 3.85
C ASN A 35 -7.97 8.66 2.71
N LEU A 36 -7.15 9.23 1.82
CA LEU A 36 -6.45 8.51 0.74
C LEU A 36 -5.05 8.03 1.16
N SER A 37 -4.58 8.37 2.36
CA SER A 37 -3.28 7.91 2.89
C SER A 37 -3.18 6.39 3.10
N PRO A 38 -4.21 5.69 3.63
CA PRO A 38 -4.18 4.24 3.77
C PRO A 38 -3.93 3.55 2.44
N ASN A 39 -4.66 3.97 1.39
CA ASN A 39 -4.51 3.40 0.04
C ASN A 39 -3.10 3.58 -0.54
N ARG A 40 -2.43 4.71 -0.24
CA ARG A 40 -1.04 4.94 -0.67
C ARG A 40 -0.05 4.09 0.12
N PHE A 41 -0.28 3.91 1.41
CA PHE A 41 0.54 3.04 2.25
C PHE A 41 0.38 1.58 1.85
N ASP A 42 -0.84 1.11 1.60
CA ASP A 42 -1.13 -0.24 1.11
C ASP A 42 -0.53 -0.47 -0.29
N SER A 43 -0.65 0.52 -1.18
CA SER A 43 0.01 0.47 -2.50
C SER A 43 1.53 0.43 -2.37
N LEU A 44 2.11 1.17 -1.42
CA LEU A 44 3.54 1.16 -1.15
C LEU A 44 3.98 -0.20 -0.58
N LEU A 45 3.25 -0.74 0.40
CA LEU A 45 3.48 -2.08 0.94
C LEU A 45 3.40 -3.16 -0.14
N GLN A 46 2.41 -3.10 -1.03
CA GLN A 46 2.30 -3.99 -2.19
C GLN A 46 3.46 -3.79 -3.17
N SER A 47 3.88 -2.56 -3.42
CA SER A 47 4.98 -2.24 -4.34
C SER A 47 6.35 -2.70 -3.84
N LEU A 48 6.52 -2.82 -2.52
CA LEU A 48 7.74 -3.33 -1.92
C LEU A 48 7.95 -4.82 -2.20
N LYS A 49 7.00 -5.50 -2.87
CA LYS A 49 7.08 -6.93 -3.24
C LYS A 49 7.69 -7.75 -2.11
N THR A 50 7.25 -7.49 -0.89
CA THR A 50 7.47 -8.41 0.20
C THR A 50 6.50 -9.56 -0.06
N ASP A 51 6.78 -10.33 -1.12
CA ASP A 51 6.30 -11.70 -1.24
C ASP A 51 6.64 -12.30 0.11
N SER A 52 5.60 -12.68 0.84
CA SER A 52 5.72 -13.20 2.19
C SER A 52 6.71 -14.35 2.15
N LEU A 53 7.94 -14.11 2.62
CA LEU A 53 8.96 -15.13 2.72
C LEU A 53 8.37 -16.26 3.57
N SER A 54 8.04 -17.38 2.93
CA SER A 54 7.40 -18.48 3.63
C SER A 54 8.44 -19.21 4.47
N LEU A 55 7.99 -19.92 5.51
CA LEU A 55 8.89 -20.81 6.26
C LEU A 55 9.51 -21.88 5.37
N ASP A 56 8.83 -22.27 4.29
CA ASP A 56 9.35 -23.23 3.31
C ASP A 56 10.51 -22.62 2.50
N ASP A 57 10.40 -21.35 2.10
CA ASP A 57 11.49 -20.64 1.40
C ASP A 57 12.74 -20.51 2.27
N ILE A 58 12.55 -20.19 3.56
CA ILE A 58 13.65 -20.11 4.54
C ILE A 58 14.27 -21.48 4.74
N THR A 59 13.44 -22.52 4.91
CA THR A 59 13.90 -23.89 5.13
C THR A 59 14.70 -24.40 3.94
N LYS A 60 14.23 -24.10 2.72
CA LYS A 60 14.92 -24.49 1.48
C LYS A 60 16.33 -23.89 1.41
N GLU A 61 16.46 -22.59 1.65
CA GLU A 61 17.76 -21.91 1.65
C GLU A 61 18.71 -22.50 2.72
N VAL A 62 18.20 -22.72 3.94
CA VAL A 62 18.99 -23.30 5.03
C VAL A 62 19.48 -24.71 4.70
N GLU A 63 18.62 -25.55 4.13
CA GLU A 63 19.00 -26.92 3.73
C GLU A 63 19.95 -26.94 2.54
N GLU A 64 19.84 -26.00 1.59
CA GLU A 64 20.80 -25.84 0.50
C GLU A 64 22.20 -25.50 1.05
N VAL A 65 22.30 -24.53 1.96
CA VAL A 65 23.57 -24.17 2.63
C VAL A 65 24.10 -25.33 3.48
N ARG A 66 23.23 -26.07 4.17
CA ARG A 66 23.64 -27.25 4.98
C ARG A 66 24.24 -28.33 4.09
N LYS A 67 23.61 -28.62 2.94
CA LYS A 67 24.15 -29.57 1.94
C LYS A 67 25.49 -29.11 1.39
N GLU A 68 25.60 -27.84 0.99
CA GLU A 68 26.84 -27.28 0.45
C GLU A 68 28.00 -27.42 1.45
N ARG A 69 27.77 -27.09 2.73
CA ARG A 69 28.78 -27.24 3.79
C ARG A 69 29.16 -28.69 4.04
N TYR A 70 28.19 -29.60 3.99
CA TYR A 70 28.44 -31.03 4.19
C TYR A 70 29.28 -31.62 3.05
N GLU A 71 28.96 -31.30 1.79
CA GLU A 71 29.72 -31.75 0.62
C GLU A 71 31.13 -31.15 0.60
N LYS A 72 31.28 -29.86 0.91
CA LYS A 72 32.61 -29.22 1.09
C LYS A 72 33.41 -29.84 2.25
N GLY A 73 32.73 -30.24 3.32
CA GLY A 73 33.35 -30.94 4.45
C GLY A 73 33.80 -32.36 4.10
N LYS A 74 33.03 -33.08 3.28
CA LYS A 74 33.37 -34.42 2.77
C LYS A 74 34.57 -34.44 1.83
N GLN A 75 34.82 -33.37 1.09
CA GLN A 75 36.01 -33.27 0.21
C GLN A 75 37.33 -33.12 0.98
N ASN A 76 37.31 -33.00 2.31
CA ASN A 76 38.48 -32.88 3.18
C ASN A 76 38.74 -34.14 4.04
N LEU A 77 38.05 -35.25 3.76
CA LEU A 77 38.26 -36.58 4.35
C LEU A 77 38.68 -37.57 3.26
#